data_AF-A0A8J2PS05-F1
#
_entry.id   AF-A0A8J2PS05-F1
#
_cell.length_a   1.000
_cell.length_b   1.000
_cell.length_c   1.000
_cell.angle_alpha   90.00
_cell.angle_beta   90.00
_cell.angle_gamma   90.00
#
_symmetry.space_group_name_H-M   'P 1'
#
loop_
_entity.id
_entity.type
_entity.pdbx_description
1 polymer ?
#
loop_
_entity_poly.entity_id
_entity_poly.type
_entity_poly.pdbx_seq_one_letter_code
_entity_poly.pdbx_strand_id
1 'polypeptide(L)'
;MDSALPQAPEIPLPPPRSYEDEKIIDDIMDLLSKGDDHITLSPQYTDLVLVVGNTGAGKTTITKFLTTDNSKLVSYKSGHRFLIKDTDGHISTDSTIVSKTIFPQLLIDSETSTAFYDLPG
;
A
#
# COMPACT_ATOMS: atom_id res chain seq x y z
N MET A 1 -37.17 -55.04 0.77
CA MET A 1 -36.49 -54.94 2.07
C MET A 1 -35.28 -54.05 1.84
N ASP A 2 -35.25 -52.93 2.56
CA ASP A 2 -34.41 -51.75 2.32
C ASP A 2 -32.93 -52.03 2.15
N SER A 3 -32.36 -51.56 1.04
CA SER A 3 -30.91 -51.37 0.91
C SER A 3 -30.56 -50.02 1.54
N ALA A 4 -30.13 -50.03 2.80
CA ALA A 4 -29.58 -48.84 3.43
C ALA A 4 -28.28 -48.44 2.69
N LEU A 5 -28.29 -47.24 2.11
CA LEU A 5 -27.08 -46.63 1.54
C LEU A 5 -26.02 -46.48 2.65
N PRO A 6 -24.74 -46.74 2.36
CA PRO A 6 -23.67 -46.56 3.34
C PRO A 6 -23.59 -45.07 3.72
N GLN A 7 -23.64 -44.79 5.03
CA GLN A 7 -23.44 -43.44 5.52
C GLN A 7 -22.00 -42.99 5.21
N ALA A 8 -21.86 -41.81 4.62
CA ALA A 8 -20.56 -41.20 4.37
C ALA A 8 -19.85 -40.98 5.72
N PRO A 9 -18.53 -41.17 5.80
CA PRO A 9 -17.78 -40.88 7.01
C PRO A 9 -17.97 -39.41 7.39
N GLU A 10 -18.43 -39.14 8.60
CA GLU A 10 -18.46 -37.79 9.16
C GLU A 10 -17.02 -37.28 9.26
N ILE A 11 -16.69 -36.29 8.44
CA ILE A 11 -15.44 -35.55 8.57
C ILE A 11 -15.58 -34.70 9.84
N PRO A 12 -14.69 -34.84 10.85
CA PRO A 12 -14.73 -34.01 12.03
C PRO A 12 -14.69 -32.53 11.62
N LEU A 13 -15.64 -31.74 12.13
CA LEU A 13 -15.58 -30.30 11.95
C LEU A 13 -14.26 -29.79 12.55
N PRO A 14 -13.56 -28.88 11.87
CA PRO A 14 -12.40 -28.23 12.46
C PRO A 14 -12.82 -27.59 13.79
N PRO A 15 -11.93 -27.54 14.79
CA PRO A 15 -12.22 -26.86 16.04
C PRO A 15 -12.63 -25.41 15.75
N PRO A 16 -13.56 -24.83 16.55
CA PRO A 16 -13.92 -23.43 16.41
C PRO A 16 -12.67 -22.57 16.55
N ARG A 17 -12.55 -21.56 15.68
CA ARG A 17 -11.44 -20.62 15.71
C ARG A 17 -11.45 -19.85 17.03
N SER A 18 -10.28 -19.44 17.52
CA SER A 18 -10.24 -18.59 18.70
C SER A 18 -10.75 -17.20 18.36
N TYR A 19 -11.25 -16.47 19.36
CA TYR A 19 -11.66 -15.07 19.20
C TYR A 19 -10.51 -14.18 18.67
N GLU A 20 -9.27 -14.50 19.04
CA GLU A 20 -8.09 -13.78 18.54
C GLU A 20 -7.88 -14.01 17.04
N ASP A 21 -8.10 -15.25 16.57
CA ASP A 21 -8.00 -15.58 15.14
C ASP A 21 -9.08 -14.85 14.33
N GLU A 22 -10.30 -14.77 14.84
CA GLU A 22 -11.42 -14.06 14.19
C GLU A 22 -11.11 -12.57 14.06
N LYS A 23 -10.61 -11.94 15.14
CA LYS A 23 -10.20 -10.53 15.09
C LYS A 23 -9.08 -10.27 14.10
N ILE A 24 -8.07 -11.14 14.03
CA ILE A 24 -6.97 -11.00 13.06
C ILE A 24 -7.50 -11.10 11.63
N ILE A 25 -8.43 -12.00 11.37
CA ILE A 25 -9.05 -12.14 10.06
C ILE A 25 -9.81 -10.87 9.69
N ASP A 26 -10.60 -10.33 10.61
CA ASP A 26 -11.33 -9.07 10.38
C ASP A 26 -10.38 -7.91 10.11
N ASP A 27 -9.29 -7.78 10.89
CA ASP A 27 -8.26 -6.76 10.69
C ASP A 27 -7.57 -6.90 9.30
N ILE A 28 -7.30 -8.14 8.85
CA ILE A 28 -6.73 -8.41 7.52
C ILE A 28 -7.72 -8.07 6.41
N MET A 29 -8.99 -8.47 6.54
CA MET A 29 -10.01 -8.21 5.53
C MET A 29 -10.31 -6.72 5.41
N ASP A 30 -10.32 -6.00 6.52
CA ASP A 30 -10.42 -4.54 6.56
C ASP A 30 -9.23 -3.87 5.87
N LEU A 31 -8.00 -4.34 6.12
CA LEU A 31 -6.80 -3.85 5.44
C LEU A 31 -6.88 -4.05 3.92
N LEU A 32 -7.27 -5.24 3.47
CA LEU A 32 -7.41 -5.56 2.05
C LEU A 32 -8.50 -4.71 1.39
N SER A 33 -9.67 -4.59 2.02
CA SER A 33 -10.78 -3.78 1.52
C SER A 33 -10.39 -2.31 1.39
N LYS A 34 -9.66 -1.75 2.37
CA LYS A 34 -9.15 -0.38 2.29
C LYS A 34 -8.10 -0.23 1.19
N GLY A 35 -7.26 -1.24 1.00
CA GLY A 35 -6.25 -1.24 -0.06
C GLY A 35 -6.86 -1.13 -1.46
N ASP A 36 -7.97 -1.82 -1.71
CA ASP A 36 -8.67 -1.77 -2.99
C ASP A 36 -9.17 -0.36 -3.33
N ASP A 37 -9.63 0.41 -2.34
CA ASP A 37 -10.08 1.80 -2.52
C ASP A 37 -8.96 2.75 -2.98
N HIS A 38 -7.69 2.37 -2.74
CA HIS A 38 -6.51 3.15 -3.14
C HIS A 38 -5.99 2.79 -4.53
N ILE A 39 -6.53 1.74 -5.17
CA ILE A 39 -6.12 1.31 -6.50
C ILE A 39 -7.20 1.72 -7.50
N THR A 40 -6.93 2.77 -8.28
CA THR A 40 -7.83 3.26 -9.32
C THR A 40 -7.31 2.88 -10.70
N LEU A 41 -8.02 1.97 -11.36
CA LEU A 41 -7.80 1.68 -12.78
C LEU A 41 -8.75 2.55 -13.60
N SER A 42 -8.20 3.49 -14.37
CA SER A 42 -8.98 4.28 -15.32
C SER A 42 -8.41 4.11 -16.73
N PRO A 43 -9.26 3.90 -17.75
CA PRO A 43 -8.83 3.85 -19.15
C PRO A 43 -8.25 5.18 -19.66
N GLN A 44 -8.34 6.26 -18.87
CA GLN A 44 -7.77 7.56 -19.20
C GLN A 44 -6.24 7.61 -19.06
N TYR A 45 -5.63 6.68 -18.32
CA TYR A 45 -4.18 6.61 -18.17
C TYR A 45 -3.61 5.68 -19.23
N THR A 46 -2.82 6.23 -20.15
CA THR A 46 -2.19 5.46 -21.24
C THR A 46 -1.02 4.63 -20.74
N ASP A 47 -0.30 5.14 -19.74
CA ASP A 47 0.92 4.56 -19.22
C ASP A 47 0.84 4.46 -17.69
N LEU A 48 1.23 3.30 -17.16
CA LEU A 48 1.21 3.00 -15.75
C LEU A 48 2.60 2.57 -15.27
N VAL A 49 3.13 3.28 -14.27
CA VAL A 49 4.46 3.08 -13.71
C VAL A 49 4.33 2.68 -12.24
N LEU A 50 4.87 1.50 -11.90
CA LEU A 50 4.93 1.03 -10.52
C LEU A 50 6.31 1.36 -9.93
N VAL A 51 6.34 2.13 -8.84
CA VAL A 51 7.57 2.53 -8.16
C VAL A 51 7.81 1.61 -6.97
N VAL A 52 8.80 0.72 -7.10
CA VAL A 52 9.15 -0.31 -6.11
C VAL A 52 10.53 -0.09 -5.51
N GLY A 53 10.73 -0.58 -4.28
CA GLY A 53 12.01 -0.51 -3.57
C GLY A 53 11.84 -0.45 -2.05
N ASN A 54 12.95 -0.56 -1.33
CA ASN A 54 12.93 -0.64 0.14
C ASN A 54 12.58 0.70 0.81
N THR A 55 12.27 0.67 2.11
CA THR A 55 12.00 1.87 2.92
C THR A 55 13.23 2.75 2.91
N GLY A 56 13.02 4.07 2.76
CA GLY A 56 14.11 5.04 2.76
C GLY A 56 14.89 5.13 1.45
N ALA A 57 14.57 4.33 0.42
CA ALA A 57 15.21 4.44 -0.91
C ALA A 57 14.84 5.72 -1.67
N GLY A 58 13.87 6.50 -1.18
CA GLY A 58 13.46 7.78 -1.77
C GLY A 58 12.37 7.70 -2.83
N LYS A 59 11.62 6.58 -2.89
CA LYS A 59 10.52 6.33 -3.85
C LYS A 59 9.48 7.46 -3.88
N THR A 60 8.90 7.78 -2.72
CA THR A 60 7.93 8.87 -2.58
C THR A 60 8.53 10.21 -3.00
N THR A 61 9.79 10.47 -2.63
CA THR A 61 10.49 11.71 -2.98
C THR A 61 10.64 11.86 -4.50
N ILE A 62 11.15 10.82 -5.18
CA ILE A 62 11.38 10.89 -6.62
C ILE A 62 10.06 10.92 -7.38
N THR A 63 9.04 10.17 -6.93
CA THR A 63 7.73 10.13 -7.58
C THR A 63 7.05 11.50 -7.53
N LYS A 64 6.99 12.13 -6.35
CA LYS A 64 6.46 13.51 -6.19
C LYS A 64 7.25 14.53 -7.01
N PHE A 65 8.56 14.33 -7.15
CA PHE A 65 9.38 15.21 -7.98
C PHE A 65 9.08 15.04 -9.48
N LEU A 66 8.89 13.81 -9.95
CA LEU A 66 8.59 13.48 -11.34
C LEU A 66 7.18 13.89 -11.76
N THR A 67 6.19 13.78 -10.87
CA THR A 67 4.80 14.15 -11.17
C THR A 67 4.52 15.64 -10.99
N THR A 68 5.56 16.45 -10.78
CA THR A 68 5.47 17.90 -10.51
C THR A 68 4.62 18.25 -9.27
N ASP A 69 4.26 17.26 -8.45
CA ASP A 69 3.59 17.42 -7.16
C ASP A 69 4.62 17.65 -6.03
N ASN A 70 5.54 18.57 -6.29
CA ASN A 70 6.67 18.88 -5.42
C ASN A 70 6.40 20.11 -4.53
N SER A 71 5.21 20.70 -4.60
CA SER A 71 4.82 21.92 -3.86
C SER A 71 4.98 21.78 -2.33
N LYS A 72 4.99 20.53 -1.84
CA LYS A 72 5.09 20.15 -0.42
C LYS A 72 6.49 19.68 -0.02
N LEU A 73 7.40 19.59 -0.98
CA LEU A 73 8.79 19.21 -0.75
C LEU A 73 9.61 20.47 -0.47
N VAL A 74 10.11 20.58 0.76
CA VAL A 74 10.91 21.72 1.21
C VAL A 74 12.30 21.26 1.60
N SER A 75 13.32 21.95 1.11
CA SER A 75 14.69 21.72 1.56
C SER A 75 14.93 22.36 2.92
N TYR A 76 15.58 21.66 3.84
CA TYR A 76 16.03 22.22 5.11
C TYR A 76 17.48 21.83 5.39
N LYS A 77 18.18 22.67 6.14
CA LYS A 77 19.57 22.42 6.53
C LYS A 77 19.62 21.59 7.81
N SER A 78 20.37 20.49 7.78
CA SER A 78 20.68 19.65 8.94
C SER A 78 22.20 19.44 9.02
N GLY A 79 22.83 20.16 9.96
CA GLY A 79 24.29 20.23 10.04
C GLY A 79 24.91 20.82 8.77
N HIS A 80 25.74 20.03 8.08
CA HIS A 80 26.39 20.42 6.82
C HIS A 80 25.69 19.93 5.55
N ARG A 81 24.48 19.34 5.68
CA ARG A 81 23.74 18.78 4.55
C ARG A 81 22.39 19.50 4.37
N PHE A 82 21.91 19.51 3.14
CA PHE A 82 20.52 19.84 2.84
C PHE A 82 19.74 18.54 2.69
N LEU A 83 18.59 18.48 3.34
CA LEU A 83 17.67 17.35 3.30
C LEU A 83 16.33 17.83 2.75
N ILE A 84 15.56 16.91 2.17
CA ILE A 84 14.20 17.18 1.70
C ILE A 84 13.24 16.71 2.78
N LYS A 85 12.27 17.56 3.11
CA LYS A 85 11.15 17.26 4.00
C LYS A 85 9.86 17.40 3.22
N ASP A 86 8.95 16.45 3.42
CA ASP A 86 7.56 16.57 2.98
C ASP A 86 6.73 17.21 4.11
N THR A 87 6.06 18.32 3.81
CA THR A 87 5.18 18.98 4.78
C THR A 87 3.90 18.19 5.03
N ASP A 88 3.49 17.35 4.08
CA ASP A 88 2.27 16.54 4.18
C ASP A 88 2.53 15.21 4.89
N GLY A 89 3.79 14.97 5.27
CA GLY A 89 4.16 13.87 6.14
C GLY A 89 4.19 12.49 5.49
N HIS A 90 4.11 12.37 4.17
CA HIS A 90 4.22 11.08 3.46
C HIS A 90 5.68 10.58 3.42
N ILE A 91 6.65 11.49 3.53
CA ILE A 91 8.06 11.15 3.65
C ILE A 91 8.46 11.16 5.13
N SER A 92 9.11 10.10 5.58
CA SER A 92 9.65 10.02 6.94
C SER A 92 10.93 10.86 7.06
N THR A 93 10.97 11.78 8.02
CA THR A 93 12.18 12.54 8.38
C THR A 93 12.99 11.86 9.48
N ASP A 94 12.38 10.91 10.20
CA ASP A 94 12.88 10.44 11.49
C ASP A 94 13.34 8.97 11.44
N SER A 95 12.91 8.22 10.41
CA SER A 95 13.24 6.80 10.26
C SER A 95 13.23 6.36 8.80
N THR A 96 14.25 5.60 8.40
CA THR A 96 14.32 4.90 7.11
C THR A 96 13.88 3.44 7.21
N ILE A 97 13.43 3.00 8.40
CA ILE A 97 13.03 1.62 8.68
C ILE A 97 11.52 1.48 8.72
N VAL A 98 10.81 2.57 9.05
CA VAL A 98 9.35 2.59 9.13
C VAL A 98 8.80 3.29 7.88
N SER A 99 8.08 2.55 7.05
CA SER A 99 7.39 3.10 5.89
C SER A 99 6.15 3.87 6.34
N LYS A 100 5.94 5.05 5.77
CA LYS A 100 4.71 5.82 5.96
C LYS A 100 3.66 5.53 4.89
N THR A 101 4.06 4.89 3.80
CA THR A 101 3.20 4.48 2.70
C THR A 101 2.70 3.06 3.01
N ILE A 102 1.47 2.95 3.54
CA ILE A 102 0.85 1.65 3.88
C ILE A 102 0.01 1.13 2.70
N PHE A 103 -0.55 2.04 1.91
CA PHE A 103 -1.28 1.74 0.67
C PHE A 103 -0.60 2.39 -0.53
N PRO A 104 -0.75 1.82 -1.73
CA PRO A 104 -0.32 2.48 -2.97
C PRO A 104 -0.87 3.90 -3.07
N GLN A 105 -0.02 4.86 -3.41
CA GLN A 105 -0.44 6.22 -3.69
C GLN A 105 -0.38 6.48 -5.19
N LEU A 106 -1.49 6.94 -5.77
CA LEU A 106 -1.56 7.35 -7.17
C LEU A 106 -1.13 8.82 -7.32
N LEU A 107 -0.14 9.07 -8.15
CA LEU A 107 0.29 10.40 -8.57
C LEU A 107 0.22 10.48 -10.09
N ILE A 108 -0.40 11.55 -10.61
CA ILE A 108 -0.56 11.75 -12.05
C ILE A 108 0.38 12.86 -12.49
N ASP A 109 1.20 12.56 -13.49
CA ASP A 109 1.90 13.61 -14.24
C ASP A 109 0.92 14.24 -15.23
N SER A 110 0.58 15.51 -15.01
CA SER A 110 -0.38 16.25 -15.83
C SER A 110 0.14 16.57 -17.22
N GLU A 111 1.46 16.57 -17.45
CA GLU A 111 2.04 16.86 -18.75
C GLU A 111 1.96 15.64 -19.69
N THR A 112 2.28 14.46 -19.17
CA THR A 112 2.32 13.21 -19.96
C THR A 112 1.08 12.33 -19.79
N SER A 113 0.20 12.63 -18.84
CA SER A 113 -0.92 11.77 -18.42
C SER A 113 -0.47 10.38 -17.92
N THR A 114 0.79 10.26 -17.48
CA THR A 114 1.33 9.02 -16.90
C THR A 114 0.86 8.87 -15.46
N ALA A 115 0.39 7.67 -15.12
CA ALA A 115 0.02 7.30 -13.76
C ALA A 115 1.18 6.62 -13.04
N PHE A 116 1.63 7.20 -11.93
CA PHE A 116 2.63 6.62 -11.05
C PHE A 116 1.97 6.07 -9.79
N TYR A 117 2.31 4.84 -9.43
CA TYR A 117 1.96 4.25 -8.15
C TYR A 117 3.20 4.16 -7.27
N ASP A 118 3.26 5.00 -6.23
CA ASP A 118 4.24 4.88 -5.15
C ASP A 118 3.79 3.75 -4.22
N LEU A 119 4.53 2.64 -4.22
CA LEU A 119 4.15 1.44 -3.50
C LEU A 119 4.73 1.41 -2.08
N PRO A 120 4.01 0.75 -1.14
CA PRO A 120 4.55 0.45 0.18
C PRO A 120 5.91 -0.23 0.08
N GLY A 121 6.82 0.20 0.95
CA GLY A 121 8.15 -0.39 0.98
C GLY A 121 9.04 0.31 1.95
#